data_AF-A0A1D2WN04-F1
#
_entry.id   AF-A0A1D2WN04-F1
#
_cell.length_a   1.000
_cell.length_b   1.000
_cell.length_c   1.000
_cell.angle_alpha   90.00
_cell.angle_beta   90.00
_cell.angle_gamma   90.00
#
_symmetry.space_group_name_H-M   'P 1'
#
loop_
_entity.id
_entity.type
_entity.pdbx_description
1 polymer ?
#
loop_
_entity_poly.entity_id
_entity_poly.type
_entity_poly.pdbx_seq_one_letter_code
_entity_poly.pdbx_strand_id
1 'polypeptide(L)'
;MDITVKVTSIHIVAGIIAALISTGLTLGWFGFKNDIFAFFIAVIILYFVGQACQKIAGDEISGFSQWLWDGIAPFYFTWVIAYTIFAIYL
;
A
#
# COMPACT_ATOMS: atom_id res chain seq x y z
N MET A 1 19.63 -0.10 9.10
CA MET A 1 18.73 0.96 8.60
C MET A 1 17.79 1.31 9.74
N ASP A 2 17.54 2.59 9.96
CA ASP A 2 16.57 3.08 10.94
C ASP A 2 15.19 2.42 10.73
N ILE A 3 14.48 2.09 11.81
CA ILE A 3 13.26 1.29 11.74
C ILE A 3 12.13 2.03 11.04
N THR A 4 12.01 3.34 11.27
CA THR A 4 11.06 4.21 10.58
C THR A 4 11.34 4.23 9.08
N VAL A 5 12.61 4.37 8.67
CA VAL A 5 12.99 4.30 7.25
C VAL A 5 12.68 2.93 6.65
N LYS A 6 12.90 1.83 7.39
CA LYS A 6 12.61 0.47 6.93
C LYS A 6 11.11 0.25 6.71
N VAL A 7 10.29 0.58 7.70
CA VAL A 7 8.83 0.42 7.64
C VAL A 7 8.25 1.29 6.53
N THR A 8 8.68 2.55 6.45
CA THR A 8 8.26 3.49 5.40
C THR A 8 8.59 2.97 4.02
N SER A 9 9.82 2.49 3.81
CA SER A 9 10.25 1.96 2.50
C SER A 9 9.43 0.75 2.06
N ILE A 10 9.13 -0.17 2.99
CA ILE A 10 8.27 -1.33 2.71
C ILE A 10 6.87 -0.88 2.28
N HIS A 11 6.27 0.08 2.98
CA HIS A 11 4.93 0.58 2.67
C HIS A 11 4.87 1.37 1.35
N ILE A 12 5.93 2.10 0.99
CA ILE A 12 6.04 2.76 -0.32
C ILE A 12 6.05 1.70 -1.43
N VAL A 13 6.92 0.69 -1.34
CA VAL A 13 7.00 -0.37 -2.36
C VAL A 13 5.67 -1.12 -2.46
N ALA A 14 5.05 -1.46 -1.33
CA ALA A 14 3.74 -2.08 -1.30
C ALA A 14 2.64 -1.20 -1.90
N GLY A 15 2.69 0.12 -1.68
CA GLY A 15 1.76 1.08 -2.27
C GLY A 15 1.84 1.11 -3.80
N ILE A 16 3.04 1.03 -4.37
CA ILE A 16 3.25 0.93 -5.83
C ILE A 16 2.67 -0.38 -6.38
N ILE A 17 2.92 -1.51 -5.70
CA ILE A 17 2.37 -2.82 -6.10
C ILE A 17 0.84 -2.80 -6.03
N ALA A 18 0.28 -2.26 -4.94
CA ALA A 18 -1.15 -2.11 -4.78
C ALA A 18 -1.75 -1.25 -5.89
N ALA A 19 -1.09 -0.15 -6.27
CA ALA A 19 -1.55 0.74 -7.33
C ALA A 19 -1.64 0.01 -8.66
N LEU A 20 -0.62 -0.79 -9.00
CA LEU A 20 -0.61 -1.56 -10.25
C LEU A 20 -1.74 -2.60 -10.29
N ILE A 21 -2.01 -3.28 -9.17
CA ILE A 21 -3.11 -4.25 -9.06
C ILE A 21 -4.47 -3.55 -9.14
N SER A 22 -4.65 -2.43 -8.44
CA SER A 22 -5.85 -1.59 -8.51
C SER A 22 -6.10 -1.14 -9.96
N THR A 23 -5.08 -0.66 -10.66
CA THR A 23 -5.16 -0.28 -12.07
C THR A 23 -5.58 -1.47 -12.94
N GLY A 24 -5.02 -2.65 -12.72
CA GLY A 24 -5.44 -3.85 -13.44
C GLY A 24 -6.92 -4.20 -13.27
N LEU A 25 -7.48 -3.96 -12.09
CA LEU A 25 -8.92 -4.15 -11.82
C LEU A 25 -9.79 -3.06 -12.45
N THR A 26 -9.30 -1.82 -12.55
CA THR A 26 -10.01 -0.71 -13.21
C THR A 26 -9.97 -0.82 -14.74
N LEU A 27 -8.83 -1.24 -15.30
CA LEU A 27 -8.64 -1.39 -16.74
C LEU A 27 -9.12 -2.74 -17.28
N GLY A 28 -9.28 -3.73 -16.42
CA GLY A 28 -9.82 -5.04 -16.77
C GLY A 28 -8.77 -6.05 -17.23
N TRP A 29 -7.53 -5.92 -16.78
CA TRP A 29 -6.43 -6.84 -17.12
C TRP A 29 -6.70 -8.28 -16.67
N PHE A 30 -7.54 -8.47 -15.66
CA PHE A 30 -7.92 -9.77 -15.12
C PHE A 30 -9.19 -10.35 -15.78
N GLY A 31 -9.63 -9.80 -16.92
CA GLY A 31 -10.81 -10.24 -17.66
C GLY A 31 -12.14 -9.66 -17.17
N PHE A 32 -12.12 -8.77 -16.16
CA PHE A 32 -13.29 -8.03 -15.67
C PHE A 32 -12.88 -6.68 -15.10
N LYS A 33 -13.78 -5.69 -15.14
CA LYS A 33 -13.58 -4.37 -14.53
C LYS A 33 -14.34 -4.25 -13.21
N ASN A 34 -13.69 -3.75 -12.16
CA ASN A 34 -14.34 -3.52 -10.87
C ASN A 34 -13.60 -2.47 -10.02
N ASP A 35 -14.07 -1.23 -10.07
CA ASP A 35 -13.45 -0.10 -9.35
C ASP A 35 -13.62 -0.20 -7.83
N ILE A 36 -14.69 -0.84 -7.37
CA ILE A 36 -14.91 -1.08 -5.94
C ILE A 36 -13.84 -2.04 -5.41
N PHE A 37 -13.58 -3.14 -6.13
CA PHE A 37 -12.52 -4.08 -5.80
C PHE A 37 -11.13 -3.45 -5.94
N ALA A 38 -10.93 -2.54 -6.89
CA ALA A 38 -9.67 -1.80 -7.04
C ALA A 38 -9.31 -1.00 -5.78
N PHE A 39 -10.29 -0.45 -5.06
CA PHE A 39 -10.08 0.18 -3.75
C PHE A 39 -9.80 -0.87 -2.66
N PHE A 40 -10.68 -1.87 -2.52
CA PHE A 40 -10.58 -2.82 -1.40
C PHE A 40 -9.30 -3.64 -1.42
N ILE A 41 -8.78 -3.99 -2.60
CA ILE A 41 -7.53 -4.75 -2.70
C ILE A 41 -6.35 -3.98 -2.10
N ALA A 42 -6.30 -2.66 -2.26
CA ALA A 42 -5.25 -1.83 -1.69
C ALA A 42 -5.30 -1.81 -0.15
N VAL A 43 -6.52 -1.75 0.42
CA VAL A 43 -6.72 -1.83 1.88
C VAL A 43 -6.30 -3.20 2.42
N ILE A 44 -6.63 -4.27 1.71
CA ILE A 44 -6.21 -5.64 2.07
C ILE A 44 -4.69 -5.76 2.06
N ILE A 45 -4.02 -5.25 1.02
CA ILE A 45 -2.56 -5.25 0.93
C ILE A 45 -1.95 -4.44 2.08
N LEU A 46 -2.45 -3.23 2.36
CA LEU A 46 -1.99 -2.42 3.48
C LEU A 46 -2.07 -3.17 4.81
N TYR A 47 -3.19 -3.85 5.08
CA TYR A 47 -3.35 -4.64 6.30
C TYR A 47 -2.28 -5.73 6.44
N PHE A 48 -2.07 -6.54 5.40
CA PHE A 48 -1.08 -7.62 5.44
C PHE A 48 0.36 -7.11 5.52
N VAL A 49 0.68 -6.01 4.85
CA VAL A 49 1.99 -5.36 4.94
C VAL A 49 2.23 -4.81 6.34
N GLY A 50 1.21 -4.22 6.97
CA GLY A 50 1.22 -3.80 8.36
C GLY A 50 1.57 -4.94 9.31
N GLN A 51 0.88 -6.07 9.17
CA GLN A 51 1.11 -7.28 9.94
C GLN A 51 2.54 -7.83 9.73
N ALA A 52 3.03 -7.81 8.49
CA ALA A 52 4.41 -8.22 8.19
C ALA A 52 5.44 -7.28 8.85
N CYS A 53 5.23 -5.97 8.79
CA CYS A 53 6.10 -4.98 9.43
C CYS A 53 6.11 -5.13 10.96
N GLN A 54 4.97 -5.40 11.59
CA GLN A 54 4.92 -5.69 13.04
C GLN A 54 5.76 -6.92 13.41
N LYS A 55 5.73 -7.97 12.60
CA LYS A 55 6.58 -9.16 12.82
C LYS A 55 8.07 -8.88 12.65
N ILE A 56 8.44 -7.95 11.77
CA ILE A 56 9.84 -7.60 11.49
C ILE A 56 10.41 -6.64 12.54
N ALA A 57 9.60 -5.70 13.02
CA ALA A 57 10.02 -4.62 13.90
C ALA A 57 9.74 -4.92 15.40
N GLY A 58 8.92 -5.93 15.71
CA GLY A 58 8.60 -6.28 17.09
C GLY A 58 7.99 -5.10 17.87
N ASP A 59 8.46 -4.92 19.10
CA ASP A 59 8.01 -3.85 20.02
C ASP A 59 8.57 -2.46 19.67
N GLU A 60 9.43 -2.33 18.64
CA GLU A 60 10.01 -1.04 18.23
C GLU A 60 9.00 -0.11 17.54
N ILE A 61 7.85 -0.64 17.08
CA ILE A 61 6.74 0.17 16.57
C ILE A 61 5.83 0.54 17.74
N SER A 62 6.05 1.74 18.28
CA SER A 62 5.35 2.28 19.45
C SER A 62 3.97 2.85 19.09
N GLY A 63 3.00 1.96 18.89
CA GLY A 63 1.58 2.30 18.86
C GLY A 63 1.05 2.92 17.56
N PHE A 64 -0.21 3.36 17.61
CA PHE A 64 -0.98 3.74 16.42
C PHE A 64 -0.40 4.94 15.66
N SER A 65 0.12 5.95 16.36
CA SER A 65 0.69 7.14 15.71
C SER A 65 1.85 6.78 14.79
N GLN A 66 2.77 5.93 15.27
CA GLN A 66 3.90 5.47 14.47
C GLN A 66 3.43 4.62 13.29
N TRP A 67 2.41 3.77 13.47
CA TRP A 67 1.85 2.98 12.38
C TRP A 67 1.14 3.86 11.32
N LEU A 68 0.46 4.92 11.75
CA LEU A 68 -0.18 5.90 10.88
C LEU A 68 0.85 6.65 10.03
N TRP A 69 1.93 7.15 10.65
CA TRP A 69 2.91 8.01 9.98
C TRP A 69 3.99 7.25 9.21
N ASP A 70 4.44 6.10 9.71
CA ASP A 70 5.51 5.32 9.08
C ASP A 70 4.93 4.25 8.13
N GLY A 71 3.64 3.92 8.25
CA GLY A 71 2.98 2.85 7.50
C GLY A 71 1.83 3.31 6.62
N ILE A 72 0.69 3.67 7.24
CA ILE A 72 -0.55 4.01 6.52
C ILE A 72 -0.33 5.19 5.56
N ALA A 73 0.17 6.31 6.06
CA ALA A 73 0.29 7.53 5.26
C ALA A 73 1.25 7.33 4.07
N PRO A 74 2.47 6.78 4.24
CA PRO A 74 3.36 6.48 3.12
C PRO A 74 2.74 5.55 2.09
N PHE A 75 2.06 4.48 2.53
CA PHE A 75 1.34 3.57 1.62
C PHE A 75 0.24 4.32 0.86
N TYR A 76 -0.64 5.02 1.57
CA TYR A 76 -1.82 5.67 1.00
C TYR A 76 -1.45 6.71 -0.04
N PHE A 77 -0.52 7.63 0.28
CA PHE A 77 -0.12 8.67 -0.68
C PHE A 77 0.59 8.08 -1.89
N THR A 78 1.47 7.10 -1.68
CA THR A 78 2.14 6.41 -2.78
C THR A 78 1.12 5.70 -3.67
N TRP A 79 0.19 4.96 -3.07
CA TRP A 79 -0.85 4.24 -3.77
C TRP A 79 -1.74 5.18 -4.59
N VAL A 80 -2.28 6.25 -3.98
CA VAL A 80 -3.16 7.20 -4.70
C VAL A 80 -2.44 7.86 -5.88
N ILE A 81 -1.21 8.33 -5.67
CA ILE A 81 -0.43 8.99 -6.72
C ILE A 81 -0.13 8.00 -7.86
N ALA A 82 0.44 6.85 -7.52
CA ALA A 82 0.80 5.83 -8.51
C ALA A 82 -0.43 5.29 -9.24
N TYR A 83 -1.52 4.98 -8.52
CA TYR A 83 -2.77 4.49 -9.10
C TYR A 83 -3.37 5.51 -10.06
N THR A 84 -3.39 6.80 -9.70
CA THR A 84 -3.89 7.85 -10.58
C THR A 84 -3.08 7.94 -11.88
N ILE A 85 -1.75 7.91 -11.78
CA ILE A 85 -0.88 7.92 -12.95
C ILE A 85 -1.13 6.66 -13.80
N PHE A 86 -1.13 5.48 -13.18
CA PHE A 86 -1.30 4.21 -13.88
C PHE A 86 -2.68 4.09 -14.54
N ALA A 87 -3.76 4.52 -13.88
CA ALA A 87 -5.10 4.48 -14.44
C ALA A 87 -5.29 5.46 -15.62
N ILE A 88 -4.47 6.50 -15.73
CA ILE A 88 -4.50 7.45 -16.85
C ILE A 88 -3.64 6.97 -18.03
N TYR A 89 -2.49 6.35 -17.76
CA TYR A 89 -1.45 6.13 -18.77
C TYR A 89 -1.21 4.66 -19.17
N LEU A 90 -1.75 3.68 -18.43
CA LEU A 90 -1.70 2.26 -18.79
C LEU A 90 -3.05 1.80 -19.36
#